data_AF-A0A375IWL1-F1
#
_entry.id   AF-A0A375IWL1-F1
#
_cell.length_a   1.000
_cell.length_b   1.000
_cell.length_c   1.000
_cell.angle_alpha   90.00
_cell.angle_beta   90.00
_cell.angle_gamma   90.00
#
_symmetry.space_group_name_H-M   'P 1'
#
loop_
_entity.id
_entity.type
_entity.pdbx_description
1 polymer ?
#
loop_
_entity_poly.entity_id
_entity_poly.type
_entity_poly.pdbx_seq_one_letter_code
_entity_poly.pdbx_strand_id
1 'polypeptide(L)'
;MKIKFKAPDPRAGTVVQLDSSRAQHFIDTGSAVLVKEDHRSAVARAELDKALASLPGDNADPDYVVGAMRVHFKGLFTDADEAKVRELVKAPSPIGTSEGQEGGEQAPASELTQTASVSEGDPTGEPKSKKKGA
;
A
#
# COMPACT_ATOMS: atom_id res chain seq x y z
N MET A 1 3.48 -19.29 26.76
CA MET A 1 4.14 -18.36 25.84
C MET A 1 4.18 -18.99 24.44
N LYS A 2 3.79 -18.28 23.36
CA LYS A 2 3.86 -18.82 22.00
C LYS A 2 5.17 -18.39 21.33
N ILE A 3 5.86 -19.32 20.67
CA ILE A 3 7.10 -19.05 19.93
C ILE A 3 7.02 -19.67 18.53
N LYS A 4 7.74 -19.09 17.57
CA LYS A 4 7.92 -19.61 16.21
C LYS A 4 9.38 -19.94 16.00
N PHE A 5 9.68 -21.19 15.65
CA PHE A 5 11.05 -21.61 15.36
C PHE A 5 11.55 -20.97 14.05
N LYS A 6 12.86 -20.69 13.99
CA LYS A 6 13.57 -20.14 12.82
C LYS A 6 14.73 -21.07 12.44
N ALA A 7 15.19 -20.97 11.20
CA ALA A 7 16.36 -21.74 10.73
C ALA A 7 17.59 -21.39 11.61
N PRO A 8 18.48 -22.37 11.93
CA PRO A 8 18.63 -23.68 11.30
C PRO A 8 17.78 -24.82 11.91
N ASP A 9 16.86 -24.54 12.84
CA ASP A 9 16.04 -25.58 13.47
C ASP A 9 15.15 -26.28 12.42
N PRO A 10 15.10 -27.64 12.38
CA PRO A 10 14.27 -28.38 11.43
C PRO A 10 12.76 -28.10 11.59
N ARG A 11 12.35 -27.50 12.71
CA ARG A 11 10.97 -27.09 13.00
C ARG A 11 10.69 -25.66 12.56
N ALA A 12 11.62 -25.00 11.85
CA ALA A 12 11.46 -23.63 11.37
C ALA A 12 10.08 -23.42 10.71
N GLY A 13 9.40 -22.35 11.11
CA GLY A 13 8.04 -22.05 10.66
C GLY A 13 6.93 -22.57 11.59
N THR A 14 7.22 -23.53 12.46
CA THR A 14 6.25 -24.08 13.41
C THR A 14 6.03 -23.14 14.58
N VAL A 15 4.76 -22.89 14.91
CA VAL A 15 4.35 -22.14 16.12
C VAL A 15 3.97 -23.14 17.20
N VAL A 16 4.59 -23.05 18.38
CA VAL A 16 4.26 -23.89 19.54
C VAL A 16 4.01 -23.03 20.77
N GLN A 17 3.16 -23.53 21.66
CA GLN A 17 2.95 -22.94 22.98
C GLN A 17 3.78 -23.70 24.01
N LEU A 18 4.68 -22.99 24.69
CA LEU A 18 5.58 -23.53 25.71
C LEU A 18 5.52 -22.69 26.99
N ASP A 19 6.07 -23.24 28.06
CA ASP A 19 6.30 -22.55 29.32
C ASP A 19 7.32 -21.42 29.14
N SER A 20 7.20 -20.34 29.91
CA SER A 20 8.03 -19.14 29.75
C SER A 20 9.53 -19.44 29.78
N SER A 21 10.01 -20.29 30.69
CA SER A 21 11.44 -20.65 30.77
C SER A 21 11.93 -21.39 29.53
N ARG A 22 11.15 -22.36 29.03
CA ARG A 22 11.54 -23.17 27.87
C ARG A 22 11.44 -22.38 26.57
N ALA A 23 10.41 -21.56 26.45
CA ALA A 23 10.27 -20.61 25.35
C ALA A 23 11.41 -19.58 25.32
N GLN A 24 11.78 -19.02 26.47
CA GLN A 24 12.86 -18.05 26.58
C GLN A 24 14.21 -18.64 26.19
N HIS A 25 14.49 -19.90 26.56
CA HIS A 25 15.70 -20.60 26.14
C HIS A 25 15.85 -20.67 24.60
N PHE A 26 14.76 -20.97 23.88
CA PHE A 26 14.79 -20.99 22.40
C PHE A 26 14.93 -19.60 21.78
N ILE A 27 14.42 -18.57 22.44
CA ILE A 27 14.60 -17.18 22.01
C ILE A 27 16.05 -16.73 22.22
N ASP A 28 16.62 -17.03 23.38
CA ASP A 28 17.99 -16.64 23.77
C ASP A 28 19.05 -17.32 22.90
N THR A 29 18.84 -18.61 22.60
CA THR A 29 19.67 -19.37 21.64
C THR A 29 19.46 -18.97 20.17
N GLY A 30 18.56 -18.02 19.88
CA GLY A 30 18.25 -17.54 18.54
C GLY A 30 17.48 -18.54 17.66
N SER A 31 17.07 -19.69 18.21
CA SER A 31 16.36 -20.74 17.48
C SER A 31 14.87 -20.43 17.28
N ALA A 32 14.31 -19.49 18.03
CA ALA A 32 12.91 -19.09 17.91
C ALA A 32 12.69 -17.60 18.19
N VAL A 33 11.51 -17.12 17.82
CA VAL A 33 11.02 -15.77 18.15
C VAL A 33 9.71 -15.85 18.90
N LEU A 34 9.50 -14.90 19.82
CA LEU A 34 8.24 -14.73 20.51
C LEU A 34 7.14 -14.41 19.49
N VAL A 35 6.09 -15.23 19.47
CA VAL A 35 4.86 -14.92 18.74
C VAL A 35 3.97 -14.15 19.68
N LYS A 36 4.03 -12.82 19.57
CA LYS A 36 2.90 -12.00 19.98
C LYS A 36 1.82 -12.24 18.94
N GLU A 37 0.67 -12.74 19.40
CA GLU A 37 -0.54 -12.84 18.58
C GLU A 37 -0.93 -11.42 18.13
N ASP A 38 -0.32 -10.95 17.05
CA ASP A 38 -0.87 -9.86 16.24
C ASP A 38 -2.03 -10.45 15.43
N HIS A 39 -3.05 -10.94 16.14
CA HIS A 39 -4.31 -11.40 15.56
C HIS A 39 -4.96 -10.27 14.74
N ARG A 40 -4.59 -9.02 15.01
CA ARG A 40 -5.00 -7.88 14.20
C ARG A 40 -4.52 -8.00 12.76
N SER A 41 -3.25 -8.33 12.49
CA SER A 41 -2.78 -8.41 11.09
C SER A 41 -3.44 -9.52 10.28
N ALA A 42 -3.63 -10.71 10.86
CA ALA A 42 -4.24 -11.83 10.15
C ALA A 42 -5.75 -11.64 9.92
N VAL A 43 -6.46 -11.15 10.94
CA VAL A 43 -7.89 -10.83 10.82
C VAL A 43 -8.10 -9.65 9.89
N ALA A 44 -7.29 -8.59 10.00
CA ALA A 44 -7.40 -7.42 9.14
C ALA A 44 -7.07 -7.74 7.67
N ARG A 45 -6.23 -8.73 7.38
CA ARG A 45 -5.99 -9.18 5.99
C ARG A 45 -7.19 -9.95 5.42
N ALA A 46 -7.86 -10.78 6.24
CA ALA A 46 -9.10 -11.44 5.83
C ALA A 46 -10.26 -10.43 5.67
N GLU A 47 -10.33 -9.41 6.53
CA GLU A 47 -11.26 -8.30 6.40
C GLU A 47 -10.98 -7.45 5.17
N LEU A 48 -9.70 -7.22 4.83
CA LEU A 48 -9.30 -6.55 3.59
C LEU A 48 -9.81 -7.31 2.36
N ASP A 49 -9.57 -8.62 2.30
CA ASP A 49 -10.01 -9.44 1.16
C ASP A 49 -11.54 -9.47 1.03
N LYS A 50 -12.26 -9.56 2.16
CA LYS A 50 -13.71 -9.46 2.19
C LYS A 50 -14.21 -8.07 1.77
N ALA A 51 -13.53 -7.01 2.17
CA ALA A 51 -13.85 -5.65 1.77
C ALA A 51 -13.65 -5.48 0.26
N LEU A 52 -12.55 -5.99 -0.31
CA LEU A 52 -12.30 -6.01 -1.75
C LEU A 52 -13.39 -6.77 -2.51
N ALA A 53 -13.79 -7.94 -2.02
CA ALA A 53 -14.85 -8.76 -2.63
C ALA A 53 -16.26 -8.15 -2.50
N SER A 54 -16.44 -7.23 -1.54
CA SER A 54 -17.72 -6.59 -1.24
C SER A 54 -17.77 -5.14 -1.73
N LEU A 55 -16.78 -4.70 -2.52
CA LEU A 55 -16.77 -3.36 -3.10
C LEU A 55 -17.97 -3.21 -4.06
N PRO A 56 -18.79 -2.16 -3.91
CA PRO A 56 -19.82 -1.86 -4.89
C PRO A 56 -19.10 -1.43 -6.17
N GLY A 57 -19.11 -2.29 -7.18
CA GLY A 57 -18.49 -2.04 -8.49
C GLY A 57 -19.16 -0.94 -9.32
N ASP A 58 -20.19 -0.28 -8.78
CA ASP A 58 -21.00 0.71 -9.48
C ASP A 58 -21.00 2.04 -8.70
N ASN A 59 -20.54 3.12 -9.33
CA ASN A 59 -20.59 4.53 -8.88
C ASN A 59 -19.62 4.95 -7.75
N ALA A 60 -18.63 4.13 -7.39
CA ALA A 60 -17.57 4.54 -6.47
C ALA A 60 -16.32 5.01 -7.25
N ASP A 61 -15.73 6.13 -6.83
CA ASP A 61 -14.44 6.57 -7.37
C ASP A 61 -13.33 5.66 -6.81
N PRO A 62 -12.50 5.05 -7.68
CA PRO A 62 -11.49 4.09 -7.22
C PRO A 62 -10.43 4.75 -6.33
N ASP A 63 -10.08 6.02 -6.56
CA ASP A 63 -9.11 6.74 -5.74
C ASP A 63 -9.67 7.08 -4.35
N TYR A 64 -10.97 7.39 -4.27
CA TYR A 64 -11.67 7.55 -2.99
C TYR A 64 -11.67 6.25 -2.17
N VAL A 65 -11.98 5.11 -2.81
CA VAL A 65 -12.01 3.80 -2.14
C VAL A 65 -10.61 3.40 -1.69
N VAL A 66 -9.60 3.54 -2.56
CA VAL A 66 -8.19 3.32 -2.24
C VAL A 66 -7.77 4.18 -1.04
N GLY A 67 -8.11 5.47 -1.04
CA GLY A 67 -7.83 6.37 0.07
C GLY A 67 -8.45 5.92 1.38
N ALA A 68 -9.73 5.54 1.37
CA ALA A 68 -10.43 5.03 2.54
C ALA A 68 -9.82 3.72 3.05
N MET A 69 -9.49 2.78 2.16
CA MET A 69 -8.86 1.50 2.51
C MET A 69 -7.45 1.70 3.05
N ARG A 70 -6.66 2.62 2.47
CA ARG A 70 -5.32 2.94 2.95
C ARG A 70 -5.35 3.57 4.35
N VAL A 71 -6.33 4.40 4.67
CA VAL A 71 -6.51 4.96 6.01
C VAL A 71 -6.96 3.89 7.02
N HIS A 72 -7.85 2.98 6.60
CA HIS A 72 -8.42 1.94 7.45
C HIS A 72 -7.44 0.81 7.77
N PHE A 73 -6.74 0.29 6.75
CA PHE A 73 -5.82 -0.85 6.85
C PHE A 73 -4.34 -0.44 6.98
N LYS A 74 -4.00 0.83 6.70
CA LYS A 74 -2.65 1.42 6.89
C LYS A 74 -1.56 0.56 6.26
N GLY A 75 -0.54 0.17 7.03
CA GLY A 75 0.59 -0.63 6.56
C GLY A 75 0.23 -2.05 6.11
N LEU A 76 -1.02 -2.48 6.26
CA LEU A 76 -1.53 -3.72 5.68
C LEU A 76 -2.10 -3.52 4.28
N PHE A 77 -2.34 -2.30 3.81
CA PHE A 77 -2.80 -2.05 2.44
C PHE A 77 -1.60 -1.76 1.54
N THR A 78 -1.30 -2.69 0.63
CA THR A 78 -0.13 -2.61 -0.25
C THR A 78 -0.51 -2.07 -1.62
N ASP A 79 0.49 -1.65 -2.40
CA ASP A 79 0.28 -1.18 -3.78
C ASP A 79 -0.37 -2.26 -4.67
N ALA A 80 -0.15 -3.54 -4.37
CA ALA A 80 -0.83 -4.65 -5.06
C ALA A 80 -2.33 -4.70 -4.74
N ASP A 81 -2.72 -4.38 -3.50
CA ASP A 81 -4.13 -4.30 -3.09
C ASP A 81 -4.80 -3.07 -3.72
N GLU A 82 -4.07 -1.95 -3.83
CA GLU A 82 -4.51 -0.73 -4.53
C GLU A 82 -4.85 -0.99 -6.01
N ALA A 83 -3.97 -1.69 -6.72
CA ALA A 83 -4.21 -2.06 -8.11
C ALA A 83 -5.48 -2.93 -8.24
N LYS A 84 -5.71 -3.83 -7.29
CA LYS A 84 -6.88 -4.71 -7.27
C LYS A 84 -8.19 -3.94 -7.02
N VAL A 85 -8.17 -2.92 -6.15
CA VAL A 85 -9.30 -2.01 -5.98
C VAL A 85 -9.61 -1.26 -7.27
N ARG A 86 -8.59 -0.71 -7.94
CA ARG A 86 -8.76 0.02 -9.20
C ARG A 86 -9.28 -0.86 -10.34
N GLU A 87 -8.99 -2.16 -10.32
CA GLU A 87 -9.53 -3.13 -11.28
C GLU A 87 -10.98 -3.53 -10.97
N LEU A 88 -11.31 -3.75 -9.68
CA LEU A 88 -12.63 -4.17 -9.22
C LEU A 88 -13.67 -3.04 -9.22
N VAL A 89 -13.24 -1.82 -8.92
CA VAL A 89 -14.08 -0.63 -8.95
C VAL A 89 -14.02 -0.07 -10.36
N LYS A 90 -14.99 -0.49 -11.19
CA LYS A 90 -15.20 0.11 -12.51
C LYS A 90 -15.60 1.57 -12.28
N ALA A 91 -14.73 2.51 -12.63
CA ALA A 91 -15.11 3.91 -12.66
C ALA A 91 -16.41 4.03 -13.49
N PRO A 92 -17.42 4.81 -13.05
CA PRO A 92 -18.51 5.18 -13.95
C PRO A 92 -17.83 5.81 -15.16
N SER A 93 -17.89 5.11 -16.29
CA SER A 93 -17.35 5.63 -17.53
C SER A 93 -18.02 6.99 -17.72
N PRO A 94 -17.25 8.07 -17.94
CA PRO A 94 -17.85 9.36 -18.20
C PRO A 94 -18.85 9.14 -19.33
N ILE A 95 -20.09 9.53 -19.09
CA ILE A 95 -21.17 9.54 -20.08
C ILE A 95 -20.58 10.06 -21.39
N GLY A 96 -20.47 9.17 -22.39
CA GLY A 96 -19.93 9.46 -23.71
C GLY A 96 -18.67 8.68 -24.06
N THR A 97 -18.81 7.40 -24.40
CA THR A 97 -18.50 6.93 -25.77
C THR A 97 -19.22 5.60 -25.97
N SER A 98 -20.16 5.62 -26.88
CA SER A 98 -20.98 4.52 -27.36
C SER A 98 -20.14 3.36 -27.90
N GLU A 99 -20.73 2.18 -27.86
CA GLU A 99 -20.50 1.14 -28.87
C GLU A 99 -20.43 1.77 -30.27
N GLY A 100 -19.34 1.53 -30.99
CA GLY A 100 -19.08 2.17 -32.27
C GLY A 100 -17.70 1.85 -32.79
N GLN A 101 -17.54 0.61 -33.23
CA GLN A 101 -16.59 0.26 -34.27
C GLN A 101 -16.80 1.19 -35.48
N GLU A 102 -15.73 1.37 -36.27
CA GLU A 102 -15.69 1.87 -37.65
C GLU A 102 -15.20 3.31 -37.87
N GLY A 103 -14.21 3.42 -38.78
CA GLY A 103 -13.92 4.66 -39.49
C GLY A 103 -12.73 5.44 -38.94
N GLY A 104 -11.53 4.96 -39.24
CA GLY A 104 -10.40 5.88 -39.34
C GLY A 104 -10.66 6.87 -40.48
N GLU A 105 -10.61 8.16 -40.19
CA GLU A 105 -10.34 9.17 -41.21
C GLU A 105 -9.59 10.35 -40.59
N GLN A 106 -8.73 10.91 -41.41
CA GLN A 106 -7.61 11.77 -41.09
C GLN A 106 -7.98 13.13 -40.47
N ALA A 107 -6.99 13.65 -39.73
CA ALA A 107 -6.52 15.05 -39.62
C ALA A 107 -6.92 16.00 -40.78
N PRO A 108 -6.85 17.35 -40.68
CA PRO A 108 -5.81 18.10 -39.94
C PRO A 108 -6.14 19.54 -39.42
N ALA A 109 -5.10 20.16 -38.85
CA ALA A 109 -4.86 21.61 -38.73
C ALA A 109 -5.68 22.35 -37.65
N SER A 110 -5.20 23.35 -36.90
CA SER A 110 -4.14 24.36 -37.06
C SER A 110 -3.75 24.83 -35.64
N GLU A 111 -2.47 24.93 -35.28
CA GLU A 111 -1.58 26.10 -35.48
C GLU A 111 -1.65 27.17 -34.37
N LEU A 112 -0.48 27.39 -33.75
CA LEU A 112 0.07 28.56 -33.04
C LEU A 112 -0.77 29.28 -31.97
N THR A 113 -0.19 29.36 -30.76
CA THR A 113 0.46 30.63 -30.34
C THR A 113 1.47 30.41 -29.23
N GLN A 114 2.59 31.10 -29.37
CA GLN A 114 3.81 31.08 -28.56
C GLN A 114 3.99 32.51 -28.02
N THR A 115 4.08 32.71 -26.71
CA THR A 115 4.71 33.87 -26.03
C THR A 115 5.03 33.42 -24.60
N ALA A 116 6.23 32.96 -24.28
CA ALA A 116 7.47 33.72 -24.00
C ALA A 116 7.46 34.49 -22.66
N SER A 117 8.57 34.28 -21.93
CA SER A 117 9.14 35.11 -20.85
C SER A 117 8.54 34.97 -19.45
N VAL A 118 9.27 35.00 -18.34
CA VAL A 118 10.70 34.86 -17.96
C VAL A 118 10.65 35.00 -16.42
N SER A 119 11.43 34.23 -15.67
CA SER A 119 12.28 34.75 -14.58
C SER A 119 12.85 33.64 -13.71
N GLU A 120 14.18 33.60 -13.76
CA GLU A 120 15.12 32.97 -12.85
C GLU A 120 14.87 33.29 -11.38
N GLY A 121 15.28 32.37 -10.51
CA GLY A 121 15.35 32.59 -9.07
C GLY A 121 15.82 31.37 -8.28
N ASP A 122 17.00 30.85 -8.58
CA ASP A 122 17.82 30.10 -7.61
C ASP A 122 18.64 31.13 -6.81
N PRO A 123 18.62 31.06 -5.47
CA PRO A 123 19.90 30.85 -4.82
C PRO A 123 19.81 29.90 -3.62
N THR A 124 20.53 28.78 -3.74
CA THR A 124 21.54 28.30 -2.78
C THR A 124 21.60 29.04 -1.43
N GLY A 125 21.41 28.29 -0.33
CA GLY A 125 21.62 28.78 1.03
C GLY A 125 21.73 27.67 2.09
N GLU A 126 22.84 26.92 2.08
CA GLU A 126 23.35 26.13 3.21
C GLU A 126 24.33 26.99 4.07
N PRO A 127 24.97 26.47 5.13
CA PRO A 127 24.52 26.26 6.52
C PRO A 127 25.04 27.35 7.50
N LYS A 128 24.41 27.48 8.69
CA LYS A 128 25.07 28.07 9.87
C LYS A 128 24.86 27.27 11.14
N SER A 129 26.00 26.83 11.66
CA SER A 129 26.25 26.23 12.98
C SER A 129 26.10 27.22 14.16
N LYS A 130 26.12 26.66 15.38
CA LYS A 130 26.16 27.26 16.74
C LYS A 130 24.75 27.52 17.33
N LYS A 131 24.44 27.14 18.58
CA LYS A 131 25.23 27.35 19.81
C LYS A 131 24.69 26.51 20.99
N LYS A 132 25.63 26.02 21.81
CA LYS A 132 25.50 25.51 23.19
C LYS A 132 24.69 26.41 24.14
N GLY A 133 24.06 25.77 25.13
CA GLY A 133 23.72 26.31 26.45
C GLY A 133 22.90 25.26 27.19
N ALA A 134 23.52 24.36 27.95
CA ALA A 134 23.88 24.51 29.36
C ALA A 134 22.63 24.51 30.26
#